data_AF-A0A2V2EUB1-F1
#
_entry.id   AF-A0A2V2EUB1-F1
#
_cell.length_a   1.000
_cell.length_b   1.000
_cell.length_c   1.000
_cell.angle_alpha   90.00
_cell.angle_beta   90.00
_cell.angle_gamma   90.00
#
_symmetry.space_group_name_H-M   'P 1'
#
loop_
_entity.id
_entity.type
_entity.pdbx_description
1 polymer ?
#
loop_
_entity_poly.entity_id
_entity_poly.type
_entity_poly.pdbx_seq_one_letter_code
_entity_poly.pdbx_strand_id
1 'polypeptide(L)' 'FVHRLREYIDYWNNERISLKLKGMSPVGYRTHYQAF' A
#
# COMPACT_ATOMS: atom_id res chain seq x y z
N PHE A 1 16.00 16.02 -4.11
CA PHE A 1 16.25 14.58 -4.35
C PHE A 1 15.57 13.69 -3.30
N VAL A 2 15.95 13.75 -2.01
CA VAL A 2 15.37 12.90 -0.94
C VAL A 2 13.84 12.98 -0.83
N HIS A 3 13.26 14.17 -0.98
CA HIS A 3 11.81 14.34 -0.93
C HIS A 3 11.08 13.53 -2.03
N ARG A 4 11.57 13.58 -3.27
CA ARG A 4 11.00 12.83 -4.40
C ARG A 4 11.10 11.32 -4.21
N LEU A 5 12.17 10.84 -3.54
CA LEU A 5 12.31 9.44 -3.19
C LEU A 5 11.29 9.01 -2.13
N ARG A 6 11.01 9.86 -1.14
CA ARG A 6 9.97 9.57 -0.14
C ARG A 6 8.59 9.51 -0.78
N GLU A 7 8.24 10.49 -1.60
CA GLU A 7 6.99 10.49 -2.36
C GLU A 7 6.86 9.23 -3.23
N TYR A 8 7.94 8.82 -3.89
CA TYR A 8 7.94 7.60 -4.69
C TYR A 8 7.72 6.34 -3.83
N ILE A 9 8.43 6.22 -2.71
CA ILE A 9 8.26 5.09 -1.77
C ILE A 9 6.83 5.05 -1.22
N ASP A 10 6.28 6.20 -0.83
CA ASP A 10 4.93 6.31 -0.28
C ASP A 10 3.86 5.95 -1.32
N TYR A 11 4.00 6.44 -2.55
CA TYR A 11 3.13 6.08 -3.67
C TYR A 11 3.14 4.56 -3.91
N TRP A 12 4.32 3.93 -3.94
CA TRP A 12 4.42 2.49 -4.19
C TRP A 12 3.83 1.64 -3.06
N ASN A 13 4.06 2.05 -1.82
CA ASN A 13 3.65 1.32 -0.63
C ASN A 13 2.18 1.51 -0.26
N ASN A 14 1.54 2.60 -0.69
CA ASN A 14 0.15 2.89 -0.31
C ASN A 14 -0.78 2.86 -1.52
N GLU A 15 -0.48 3.63 -2.57
CA GLU A 15 -1.39 3.81 -3.70
C GLU A 15 -1.28 2.66 -4.70
N ARG A 16 -0.08 2.42 -5.26
CA ARG A 16 0.12 1.41 -6.30
C ARG A 16 -0.22 0.01 -5.81
N ILE A 17 0.17 -0.35 -4.59
CA ILE A 17 -0.10 -1.69 -4.06
C ILE A 17 -1.59 -1.92 -3.82
N SER A 18 -2.36 -0.89 -3.46
CA SER A 18 -3.82 -1.02 -3.24
C SER A 18 -4.55 -1.54 -4.47
N LEU A 19 -4.10 -1.18 -5.68
CA LEU A 19 -4.65 -1.68 -6.95
C LEU A 19 -4.56 -3.21 -7.06
N LYS A 20 -3.50 -3.83 -6.52
CA LYS A 20 -3.35 -5.29 -6.46
C LYS A 20 -4.18 -5.92 -5.35
N LEU A 21 -4.45 -5.17 -4.30
CA LEU A 21 -5.18 -5.62 -3.11
C LEU A 21 -6.68 -5.28 -3.19
N LYS A 22 -7.23 -5.17 -4.41
CA LYS A 22 -8.64 -4.83 -4.65
C LYS A 22 -9.09 -3.53 -3.97
N GLY A 23 -8.20 -2.54 -3.94
CA GLY A 23 -8.42 -1.23 -3.30
C GLY A 23 -8.15 -1.21 -1.79
N MET A 24 -7.76 -2.33 -1.17
CA MET A 24 -7.42 -2.34 0.26
C MET A 24 -6.03 -1.75 0.51
N SER A 25 -5.86 -1.08 1.64
CA SER A 25 -4.52 -0.76 2.15
C SER A 25 -3.79 -2.07 2.53
N PRO A 26 -2.44 -2.06 2.59
CA PRO A 26 -1.68 -3.23 3.01
C PRO A 26 -2.10 -3.77 4.38
N VAL A 27 -2.44 -2.89 5.32
CA VAL A 27 -2.94 -3.26 6.64
C VAL A 27 -4.33 -3.88 6.52
N GLY A 28 -5.26 -3.24 5.79
CA GLY A 28 -6.61 -3.75 5.61
C GLY A 28 -6.64 -5.13 4.95
N TYR A 29 -5.78 -5.35 3.94
CA TYR A 29 -5.65 -6.66 3.31
C TYR A 29 -5.13 -7.74 4.26
N ARG A 30 -4.13 -7.42 5.10
CA ARG A 30 -3.61 -8.37 6.09
C ARG A 30 -4.67 -8.70 7.14
N THR A 31 -5.37 -7.72 7.67
CA THR A 31 -6.45 -7.94 8.64
C THR A 31 -7.57 -8.77 8.02
N HIS A 32 -7.98 -8.46 6.78
CA HIS A 32 -8.97 -9.24 6.06
C HIS A 32 -8.52 -10.70 5.92
N TYR A 33 -7.29 -10.96 5.47
CA TYR A 33 -6.79 -12.33 5.32
C TYR A 33 -6.57 -13.07 6.64
N GLN A 34 -6.21 -12.37 7.72
CA GLN A 34 -6.02 -12.95 9.05
C GLN A 34 -7.34 -13.29 9.76
N ALA A 35 -8.45 -12.70 9.34
CA ALA A 35 -9.78 -12.94 9.90
C ALA A 35 -10.48 -14.16 9.26
N PHE A 36 -9.90 -14.74 8.20
CA PHE A 36 -10.32 -16.00 7.59
C PHE A 36 -9.33 -17.11 7.97
#